data_AF-A0AB39S8F4-F1
#
_entry.id   AF-A0AB39S8F4-F1
#
_cell.length_a   1.000
_cell.length_b   1.000
_cell.length_c   1.000
_cell.angle_alpha   90.00
_cell.angle_beta   90.00
_cell.angle_gamma   90.00
#
_symmetry.space_group_name_H-M   'P 1'
#
loop_
_entity.id
_entity.type
_entity.pdbx_description
1 polymer ?
#
loop_
_entity_poly.entity_id
_entity_poly.type
_entity_poly.pdbx_seq_one_letter_code
_entity_poly.pdbx_strand_id
1 'polypeptide(L)'
;MSRKLALGEGEAARIACARGVLRTGVEEKTGGVVPAGVLAERVGWAADLVSGMVAALLAEHWNTTDVDVLARGEDAGGRTLPSNAWMALRRLGWTVSPAEGIKVNDRIVRMAQEAAGRTLRAAKWRADLTAGVLATWPADPSKRTPQEWDQVREAVPGGRSLPSGGIKARTRQITSFVTKHGRMPIDVFEAEAAPRSARALPLSACDRQQATLRIDQGRVRADLAHTHAVPTTQRSGHTVALGVDWGLNTLLSAGAARLHDDGRITALGSGAMFRAAGALAKQHRLRRQGEHLHTKADLPHARLRSRGGTPIQRLINGVEEHALTGRHAVLDDEVRAVGARRSNLNAALAWSAARWAVDQAVTAGASVIYVEDLRSMEARGMGRTLNTRLSQQIRGQIVDRMRHLAAEAGIAVVTVPARNTSRHCPQCLVPLRHRKAPDRPTTPGWKWALCGSCGRQGDRDQGAWRRIAARGLTHQTKTVTDRTSGTMTIRTVTDTLEAGAAITPTAPKAGRDRSKTGPTRQHAARPTPRRRRTPSPTRPPGPAGRRPEGHAHTDRHRLPRAAHRHQGVTTISTPTRGRHRPRGAALGAGFHHHAHATPPQWAEPVPGTTPDTGSLS
;
A
#
# COMPACT_ATOMS: atom_id res chain seq x y z
N MET A 1 11.16 32.52 4.07
CA MET A 1 12.56 32.53 4.53
C MET A 1 12.94 31.12 4.93
N SER A 2 13.83 30.57 4.13
CA SER A 2 14.45 29.26 4.22
C SER A 2 15.68 29.40 5.10
N ARG A 3 15.59 29.21 6.42
CA ARG A 3 16.77 28.67 7.09
C ARG A 3 16.89 27.24 6.58
N LYS A 4 17.67 27.06 5.50
CA LYS A 4 18.09 25.73 5.08
C LYS A 4 18.69 25.11 6.33
N LEU A 5 18.18 23.95 6.72
CA LEU A 5 18.76 23.20 7.82
C LEU A 5 20.26 23.07 7.53
N ALA A 6 21.10 23.44 8.49
CA ALA A 6 22.53 23.20 8.37
C ALA A 6 22.71 21.68 8.41
N LEU A 7 23.22 21.11 7.32
CA LEU A 7 23.48 19.69 7.20
C LEU A 7 24.99 19.47 7.36
N GLY A 8 25.35 18.52 8.22
CA GLY A 8 26.71 18.00 8.32
C GLY A 8 27.10 17.14 7.11
N GLU A 9 28.38 16.80 7.03
CA GLU A 9 28.85 15.82 6.04
C GLU A 9 28.14 14.47 6.26
N GLY A 10 27.62 13.89 5.19
CA GLY A 10 26.86 12.65 5.28
C GLY A 10 25.41 12.82 5.76
N GLU A 11 24.89 14.04 5.92
CA GLU A 11 23.48 14.28 6.26
C GLU A 11 22.61 14.69 5.05
N ALA A 12 21.34 14.30 5.10
CA ALA A 12 20.31 14.73 4.16
C ALA A 12 19.14 15.38 4.91
N ALA A 13 18.56 16.43 4.33
CA ALA A 13 17.36 17.05 4.88
C ALA A 13 16.13 16.20 4.62
N ARG A 14 15.28 16.04 5.64
CA ARG A 14 14.04 15.30 5.54
C ARG A 14 12.88 16.03 6.20
N ILE A 15 11.74 16.04 5.51
CA ILE A 15 10.51 16.65 6.00
C ILE A 15 9.69 15.59 6.75
N ALA A 16 9.35 15.88 8.00
CA ALA A 16 8.35 15.19 8.80
C ALA A 16 7.14 16.09 9.03
N CYS A 17 6.04 15.50 9.48
CA CYS A 17 4.82 16.20 9.84
C CYS A 17 4.37 15.76 11.22
N ALA A 18 4.40 16.68 12.18
CA ALA A 18 3.81 16.48 13.50
C ALA A 18 2.33 16.87 13.44
N ARG A 19 1.47 16.07 14.07
CA ARG A 19 0.03 16.35 14.13
C ARG A 19 -0.37 16.75 15.54
N GLY A 20 -0.86 17.98 15.67
CA GLY A 20 -1.44 18.51 16.90
C GLY A 20 -2.95 18.63 16.84
N VAL A 21 -3.61 18.61 18.00
CA VAL A 21 -5.01 19.03 18.15
C VAL A 21 -5.01 20.36 18.86
N LEU A 22 -5.60 21.39 18.24
CA LEU A 22 -5.76 22.68 18.89
C LEU A 22 -6.95 22.61 19.86
N ARG A 23 -6.72 23.00 21.11
CA ARG A 23 -7.71 22.87 22.21
C ARG A 23 -8.41 24.19 22.54
N THR A 24 -7.74 25.31 22.33
CA THR A 24 -8.26 26.64 22.60
C THR A 24 -7.68 27.61 21.58
N GLY A 25 -8.36 28.75 21.41
CA GLY A 25 -7.80 29.93 20.76
C GLY A 25 -7.87 31.12 21.72
N VAL A 26 -7.29 32.24 21.31
CA VAL A 26 -7.47 33.53 21.97
C VAL A 26 -7.90 34.51 20.90
N GLU A 27 -8.96 35.26 21.17
CA GLU A 27 -9.39 36.32 20.28
C GLU A 27 -8.44 37.51 20.39
N GLU A 28 -7.79 37.87 19.29
CA GLU A 28 -6.68 38.84 19.27
C GLU A 28 -7.08 40.22 19.84
N LYS A 29 -8.31 40.69 19.57
CA LYS A 29 -8.76 42.01 20.01
C LYS A 29 -9.13 42.07 21.49
N THR A 30 -9.77 41.03 22.00
CA THR A 30 -10.37 41.03 23.35
C THR A 30 -9.53 40.27 24.37
N GLY A 31 -8.57 39.46 23.92
CA GLY A 31 -7.85 38.51 24.78
C GLY A 31 -8.74 37.36 25.28
N GLY A 32 -10.00 37.30 24.85
CA GLY A 32 -10.95 36.29 25.31
C GLY A 32 -10.56 34.89 24.85
N VAL A 33 -10.63 33.92 25.76
CA VAL A 33 -10.37 32.51 25.44
C VAL A 33 -11.50 31.96 24.58
N VAL A 34 -11.16 31.37 23.45
CA VAL A 34 -12.08 30.69 22.53
C VAL A 34 -12.04 29.18 22.83
N PRO A 35 -13.15 28.58 23.30
CA PRO A 35 -13.20 27.14 23.56
C PRO A 35 -13.03 26.29 22.29
N ALA A 36 -12.64 25.02 22.45
CA ALA A 36 -12.39 24.09 21.35
C ALA A 36 -13.54 24.00 20.32
N GLY A 37 -14.80 23.98 20.79
CA GLY A 37 -15.97 23.87 19.92
C GLY A 37 -16.15 25.09 19.03
N VAL A 38 -16.11 26.28 19.62
CA VAL A 38 -16.19 27.57 18.90
C VAL A 38 -15.00 27.74 17.96
N LEU A 39 -13.81 27.31 18.37
CA LEU A 39 -12.63 27.33 17.50
C LEU A 39 -12.83 26.41 16.28
N ALA A 40 -13.36 25.20 16.48
CA ALA A 40 -13.64 24.27 15.39
C ALA A 40 -14.70 24.80 14.42
N GLU A 41 -15.72 25.50 14.92
CA GLU A 41 -16.72 26.18 14.10
C GLU A 41 -16.08 27.30 13.25
N ARG A 42 -15.36 28.23 13.89
CA ARG A 42 -14.70 29.36 13.20
C ARG A 42 -13.68 28.89 12.15
N VAL A 43 -12.84 27.91 12.49
CA VAL A 43 -11.87 27.32 11.55
C VAL A 43 -12.55 26.53 10.45
N GLY A 44 -13.63 25.80 10.77
CA GLY A 44 -14.42 25.07 9.79
C GLY A 44 -15.03 26.00 8.75
N TRP A 45 -15.65 27.09 9.20
CA TRP A 45 -16.21 28.12 8.32
C TRP A 45 -15.13 28.74 7.41
N ALA A 46 -13.98 29.10 7.96
CA ALA A 46 -12.88 29.65 7.16
C ALA A 46 -12.34 28.62 6.14
N ALA A 47 -12.25 27.35 6.52
CA ALA A 47 -11.83 26.27 5.62
C ALA A 47 -12.85 26.05 4.49
N ASP A 48 -14.14 26.21 4.75
CA ASP A 48 -15.19 26.17 3.72
C ASP A 48 -15.09 27.32 2.75
N LEU A 49 -14.86 28.53 3.27
CA LEU A 49 -14.66 29.72 2.45
C LEU A 49 -13.47 29.57 1.50
N VAL A 50 -12.31 29.13 2.02
CA VAL A 50 -11.13 28.82 1.20
C VAL A 50 -11.44 27.71 0.20
N SER A 51 -12.07 26.61 0.64
CA SER A 51 -12.43 25.49 -0.22
C SER A 51 -13.32 25.93 -1.39
N GLY A 52 -14.27 26.84 -1.16
CA GLY A 52 -15.16 27.42 -2.18
C GLY A 52 -14.40 28.28 -3.19
N MET A 53 -13.53 29.18 -2.73
CA MET A 53 -12.69 29.98 -3.63
C MET A 53 -11.72 29.11 -4.45
N VAL A 54 -11.17 28.05 -3.87
CA VAL A 54 -10.35 27.06 -4.63
C VAL A 54 -11.20 26.40 -5.71
N ALA A 55 -12.42 25.99 -5.39
CA ALA A 55 -13.31 25.36 -6.35
C ALA A 55 -13.66 26.30 -7.51
N ALA A 56 -13.85 27.60 -7.25
CA ALA A 56 -14.06 28.61 -8.29
C ALA A 56 -12.83 28.73 -9.22
N LEU A 57 -11.63 28.90 -8.66
CA LEU A 57 -10.39 28.96 -9.45
C LEU A 57 -10.15 27.69 -10.27
N LEU A 58 -10.42 26.52 -9.69
CA LEU A 58 -10.30 25.27 -10.42
C LEU A 58 -11.38 25.15 -11.50
N ALA A 59 -12.62 25.57 -11.26
CA ALA A 59 -13.66 25.52 -12.29
C ALA A 59 -13.28 26.36 -13.52
N GLU A 60 -12.64 27.51 -13.32
CA GLU A 60 -12.18 28.39 -14.39
C GLU A 60 -10.93 27.86 -15.11
N HIS A 61 -9.90 27.46 -14.35
CA HIS A 61 -8.57 27.17 -14.90
C HIS A 61 -8.25 25.66 -15.06
N TRP A 62 -9.22 24.77 -14.82
CA TRP A 62 -9.06 23.32 -15.04
C TRP A 62 -9.21 22.98 -16.53
N ASN A 63 -8.27 23.46 -17.34
CA ASN A 63 -8.22 23.24 -18.78
C ASN A 63 -6.76 23.08 -19.26
N THR A 64 -6.58 22.56 -20.47
CA THR A 64 -5.25 22.29 -21.05
C THR A 64 -4.41 23.56 -21.18
N THR A 65 -4.99 24.64 -21.71
CA THR A 65 -4.29 25.90 -21.97
C THR A 65 -3.64 26.47 -20.72
N ASP A 66 -4.40 26.59 -19.63
CA ASP A 66 -3.94 27.20 -18.39
C ASP A 66 -2.92 26.30 -17.66
N VAL A 67 -3.14 24.98 -17.67
CA VAL A 67 -2.17 24.04 -17.09
C VAL A 67 -0.85 24.07 -17.86
N ASP A 68 -0.87 24.24 -19.17
CA ASP A 68 0.32 24.38 -20.00
C ASP A 68 1.05 25.71 -19.75
N VAL A 69 0.33 26.82 -19.55
CA VAL A 69 0.93 28.10 -19.11
C VAL A 69 1.70 27.91 -17.81
N LEU A 70 1.08 27.29 -16.80
CA LEU A 70 1.74 27.01 -15.52
C LEU A 70 2.95 26.08 -15.66
N ALA A 71 2.88 25.10 -16.57
CA ALA A 71 3.95 24.12 -16.79
C ALA A 71 5.14 24.71 -17.56
N ARG A 72 4.90 25.62 -18.52
CA ARG A 72 5.97 26.38 -19.19
C ARG A 72 6.77 27.20 -18.19
N GLY A 73 6.12 27.66 -17.12
CA GLY A 73 6.80 28.37 -16.04
C GLY A 73 7.15 29.80 -16.39
N GLU A 74 6.51 30.39 -17.40
CA GLU A 74 6.69 31.80 -17.81
C GLU A 74 5.32 32.46 -18.03
N ASP A 75 5.23 33.77 -17.76
CA ASP A 75 4.05 34.56 -18.11
C ASP A 75 4.04 34.97 -19.60
N ALA A 76 2.99 35.66 -20.04
CA ALA A 76 2.86 36.10 -21.43
C ALA A 76 3.98 37.05 -21.89
N GLY A 77 4.71 37.67 -20.96
CA GLY A 77 5.86 38.53 -21.22
C GLY A 77 7.22 37.81 -21.10
N GLY A 78 7.23 36.47 -21.03
CA GLY A 78 8.46 35.67 -20.93
C GLY A 78 9.13 35.70 -19.55
N ARG A 79 8.48 36.24 -18.51
CA ARG A 79 9.05 36.28 -17.16
C ARG A 79 8.77 34.99 -16.44
N THR A 80 9.80 34.40 -15.83
CA THR A 80 9.66 33.17 -15.04
C THR A 80 8.62 33.31 -13.93
N LEU A 81 7.73 32.32 -13.80
CA LEU A 81 6.71 32.24 -12.76
C LEU A 81 7.36 31.94 -11.40
N PRO A 82 6.91 32.58 -10.31
CA PRO A 82 7.42 32.31 -8.98
C PRO A 82 7.16 30.87 -8.52
N SER A 83 8.02 30.36 -7.64
CA SER A 83 7.87 29.02 -7.05
C SER A 83 6.62 28.89 -6.16
N ASN A 84 6.24 29.94 -5.45
CA ASN A 84 4.97 29.98 -4.70
C ASN A 84 3.79 30.03 -5.66
N ALA A 85 2.84 29.10 -5.51
CA ALA A 85 1.74 28.94 -6.45
C ALA A 85 0.80 30.16 -6.43
N TRP A 86 0.54 30.75 -5.26
CA TRP A 86 -0.30 31.94 -5.17
C TRP A 86 0.29 33.15 -5.90
N MET A 87 1.62 33.31 -5.87
CA MET A 87 2.30 34.40 -6.57
C MET A 87 2.27 34.19 -8.08
N ALA A 88 2.39 32.93 -8.53
CA ALA A 88 2.28 32.59 -9.94
C ALA A 88 0.89 32.88 -10.49
N LEU A 89 -0.17 32.50 -9.77
CA LEU A 89 -1.54 32.83 -10.16
C LEU A 89 -1.75 34.34 -10.26
N ARG A 90 -1.28 35.12 -9.29
CA ARG A 90 -1.35 36.59 -9.36
C ARG A 90 -0.59 37.17 -10.55
N ARG A 91 0.58 36.63 -10.88
CA ARG A 91 1.36 37.05 -12.05
C ARG A 91 0.61 36.79 -13.36
N LEU A 92 -0.16 35.71 -13.40
CA LEU A 92 -1.03 35.36 -14.53
C LEU A 92 -2.37 36.12 -14.52
N GLY A 93 -2.63 36.97 -13.52
CA GLY A 93 -3.91 37.66 -13.37
C GLY A 93 -5.05 36.77 -12.88
N TRP A 94 -4.76 35.53 -12.45
CA TRP A 94 -5.76 34.58 -11.97
C TRP A 94 -6.06 34.86 -10.50
N THR A 95 -7.20 35.53 -10.28
CA THR A 95 -7.62 36.01 -8.95
C THR A 95 -8.94 35.39 -8.54
N VAL A 96 -9.29 35.52 -7.27
CA VAL A 96 -10.58 35.06 -6.75
C VAL A 96 -11.01 35.99 -5.63
N SER A 97 -12.32 36.22 -5.57
CA SER A 97 -12.98 37.00 -4.52
C SER A 97 -13.91 36.09 -3.71
N PRO A 98 -14.11 36.37 -2.41
CA PRO A 98 -15.15 35.69 -1.64
C PRO A 98 -16.55 36.05 -2.18
N ALA A 99 -17.57 35.31 -1.71
CA ALA A 99 -18.95 35.62 -2.04
C ALA A 99 -19.37 37.03 -1.56
N GLU A 100 -20.39 37.59 -2.20
CA GLU A 100 -20.90 38.92 -1.90
C GLU A 100 -21.21 39.11 -0.41
N GLY A 101 -20.87 40.28 0.13
CA GLY A 101 -21.05 40.61 1.54
C GLY A 101 -19.97 40.04 2.49
N ILE A 102 -19.07 39.18 2.01
CA ILE A 102 -17.99 38.63 2.85
C ILE A 102 -16.69 39.42 2.63
N LYS A 103 -16.18 40.04 3.70
CA LYS A 103 -14.86 40.69 3.70
C LYS A 103 -13.81 39.76 4.27
N VAL A 104 -12.73 39.52 3.52
CA VAL A 104 -11.60 38.68 3.95
C VAL A 104 -10.29 39.43 3.94
N ASN A 105 -9.34 38.98 4.77
CA ASN A 105 -7.95 39.41 4.69
C ASN A 105 -7.27 38.77 3.45
N ASP A 106 -6.32 39.47 2.84
CA ASP A 106 -5.51 38.97 1.71
C ASP A 106 -4.89 37.57 1.96
N ARG A 107 -4.59 37.23 3.22
CA ARG A 107 -4.13 35.89 3.61
C ARG A 107 -5.10 34.78 3.18
N ILE A 108 -6.40 34.98 3.34
CA ILE A 108 -7.42 33.99 2.95
C ILE A 108 -7.42 33.75 1.44
N VAL A 109 -7.27 34.82 0.65
CA VAL A 109 -7.15 34.74 -0.81
C VAL A 109 -5.86 34.02 -1.21
N ARG A 110 -4.72 34.32 -0.56
CA ARG A 110 -3.44 33.62 -0.80
C ARG A 110 -3.55 32.12 -0.52
N MET A 111 -4.26 31.70 0.53
CA MET A 111 -4.48 30.28 0.82
C MET A 111 -5.24 29.59 -0.31
N ALA A 112 -6.31 30.22 -0.82
CA ALA A 112 -7.09 29.68 -1.92
C ALA A 112 -6.26 29.58 -3.20
N GLN A 113 -5.54 30.64 -3.56
CA GLN A 113 -4.64 30.66 -4.70
C GLN A 113 -3.54 29.59 -4.56
N GLU A 114 -2.88 29.48 -3.40
CA GLU A 114 -1.83 28.48 -3.19
C GLU A 114 -2.35 27.06 -3.37
N ALA A 115 -3.52 26.75 -2.80
CA ALA A 115 -4.14 25.43 -2.91
C ALA A 115 -4.59 25.11 -4.36
N ALA A 116 -5.20 26.07 -5.05
CA ALA A 116 -5.60 25.90 -6.46
C ALA A 116 -4.38 25.73 -7.36
N GLY A 117 -3.39 26.62 -7.25
CA GLY A 117 -2.21 26.61 -8.12
C GLY A 117 -1.34 25.37 -7.93
N ARG A 118 -1.20 24.84 -6.70
CA ARG A 118 -0.54 23.53 -6.47
C ARG A 118 -1.29 22.39 -7.17
N THR A 119 -2.62 22.43 -7.12
CA THR A 119 -3.48 21.42 -7.76
C THR A 119 -3.35 21.47 -9.29
N LEU A 120 -3.36 22.66 -9.87
CA LEU A 120 -3.18 22.88 -11.31
C LEU A 120 -1.79 22.46 -11.78
N ARG A 121 -0.72 22.83 -11.07
CA ARG A 121 0.65 22.38 -11.39
C ARG A 121 0.79 20.86 -11.36
N ALA A 122 0.15 20.20 -10.39
CA ALA A 122 0.13 18.74 -10.31
C ALA A 122 -0.72 18.08 -11.42
N ALA A 123 -1.56 18.84 -12.13
CA ALA A 123 -2.40 18.32 -13.21
C ALA A 123 -1.62 18.01 -14.49
N LYS A 124 -0.52 18.74 -14.78
CA LYS A 124 0.26 18.58 -16.01
C LYS A 124 0.68 17.13 -16.26
N TRP A 125 1.17 16.43 -15.24
CA TRP A 125 1.54 15.02 -15.37
C TRP A 125 0.36 14.13 -15.78
N ARG A 126 -0.85 14.40 -15.25
CA ARG A 126 -2.06 13.67 -15.63
C ARG A 126 -2.50 14.01 -17.06
N ALA A 127 -2.36 15.27 -17.48
CA ALA A 127 -2.63 15.72 -18.84
C ALA A 127 -1.70 15.01 -19.83
N ASP A 128 -0.38 15.02 -19.57
CA ASP A 128 0.63 14.38 -20.41
C ASP A 128 0.44 12.87 -20.53
N LEU A 129 0.15 12.19 -19.41
CA LEU A 129 -0.15 10.76 -19.44
C LEU A 129 -1.44 10.48 -20.25
N THR A 130 -2.44 11.34 -20.16
CA THR A 130 -3.69 11.18 -20.92
C THR A 130 -3.46 11.39 -22.40
N ALA A 131 -2.76 12.46 -22.77
CA ALA A 131 -2.39 12.79 -24.15
C ALA A 131 -1.57 11.67 -24.78
N GLY A 132 -0.53 11.17 -24.11
CA GLY A 132 0.28 10.07 -24.63
C GLY A 132 -0.52 8.77 -24.80
N VAL A 133 -1.47 8.48 -23.90
CA VAL A 133 -2.36 7.30 -24.02
C VAL A 133 -3.37 7.45 -25.15
N LEU A 134 -3.91 8.65 -25.37
CA LEU A 134 -4.83 8.94 -26.48
C LEU A 134 -4.11 8.86 -27.83
N ALA A 135 -2.91 9.44 -27.94
CA ALA A 135 -2.09 9.40 -29.15
C ALA A 135 -1.66 7.97 -29.54
N THR A 136 -1.61 7.06 -28.56
CA THR A 136 -1.19 5.65 -28.74
C THR A 136 -2.32 4.69 -28.33
N TRP A 137 -3.55 5.05 -28.69
CA TRP A 137 -4.72 4.25 -28.34
C TRP A 137 -4.62 2.84 -28.97
N PRO A 138 -4.72 1.75 -28.19
CA PRO A 138 -4.48 0.41 -28.68
C PRO A 138 -5.71 -0.16 -29.38
N ALA A 139 -5.52 -1.19 -30.21
CA ALA A 139 -6.63 -1.87 -30.87
C ALA A 139 -7.58 -2.57 -29.87
N ASP A 140 -7.02 -3.18 -28.82
CA ASP A 140 -7.78 -3.72 -27.68
C ASP A 140 -7.40 -2.95 -26.40
N PRO A 141 -8.25 -2.04 -25.87
CA PRO A 141 -7.98 -1.31 -24.62
C PRO A 141 -7.77 -2.23 -23.40
N SER A 142 -8.19 -3.49 -23.51
CA SER A 142 -7.98 -4.51 -22.51
C SER A 142 -6.59 -5.18 -22.63
N LYS A 143 -5.95 -5.16 -23.80
CA LYS A 143 -4.67 -5.82 -24.04
C LYS A 143 -3.76 -4.93 -24.88
N ARG A 144 -2.62 -4.56 -24.30
CA ARG A 144 -1.53 -3.92 -25.05
C ARG A 144 -0.44 -4.92 -25.37
N THR A 145 0.03 -4.93 -26.62
CA THR A 145 1.25 -5.62 -27.07
C THR A 145 2.49 -4.95 -26.46
N PRO A 146 3.65 -5.64 -26.41
CA PRO A 146 4.90 -5.03 -25.95
C PRO A 146 5.25 -3.74 -26.70
N GLN A 147 5.03 -3.69 -28.01
CA GLN A 147 5.30 -2.50 -28.82
C GLN A 147 4.37 -1.33 -28.43
N GLU A 148 3.07 -1.58 -28.23
CA GLU A 148 2.13 -0.56 -27.75
C GLU A 148 2.46 -0.08 -26.33
N TRP A 149 3.16 -0.87 -25.52
CA TRP A 149 3.67 -0.44 -24.21
C TRP A 149 4.77 0.59 -24.35
N ASP A 150 5.70 0.36 -25.27
CA ASP A 150 6.86 1.23 -25.46
C ASP A 150 6.45 2.53 -26.16
N GLN A 151 5.55 2.46 -27.15
CA GLN A 151 4.97 3.63 -27.80
C GLN A 151 4.35 4.63 -26.80
N VAL A 152 3.56 4.15 -25.82
CA VAL A 152 2.98 5.03 -24.80
C VAL A 152 4.07 5.69 -23.96
N ARG A 153 5.13 4.95 -23.59
CA ARG A 153 6.22 5.48 -22.75
C ARG A 153 7.07 6.49 -23.49
N GLU A 154 7.20 6.36 -24.81
CA GLU A 154 7.87 7.34 -25.66
C GLU A 154 7.00 8.58 -25.89
N ALA A 155 5.69 8.41 -26.04
CA ALA A 155 4.75 9.50 -26.27
C ALA A 155 4.53 10.41 -25.04
N VAL A 156 4.84 9.94 -23.83
CA VAL A 156 4.70 10.75 -22.60
C VAL A 156 6.04 11.41 -22.26
N PRO A 157 6.09 12.74 -22.05
CA PRO A 157 7.28 13.42 -21.54
C PRO A 157 7.84 12.79 -20.25
N GLY A 158 9.11 12.38 -20.26
CA GLY A 158 9.73 11.65 -19.15
C GLY A 158 9.18 10.23 -18.94
N GLY A 159 8.47 9.68 -19.95
CA GLY A 159 7.64 8.49 -19.83
C GLY A 159 8.37 7.15 -19.83
N ARG A 160 9.67 7.13 -20.13
CA ARG A 160 10.47 5.89 -20.23
C ARG A 160 10.43 5.02 -18.96
N SER A 161 10.28 5.63 -17.79
CA SER A 161 10.16 4.93 -16.50
C SER A 161 8.72 4.73 -16.02
N LEU A 162 7.71 5.06 -16.83
CA LEU A 162 6.32 5.01 -16.40
C LEU A 162 5.90 3.59 -16.00
N PRO A 163 5.32 3.43 -14.81
CA PRO A 163 4.81 2.14 -14.38
C PRO A 163 3.59 1.78 -15.23
N SER A 164 3.54 0.54 -15.73
CA SER A 164 2.40 0.05 -16.51
C SER A 164 1.07 0.17 -15.76
N GLY A 165 1.09 0.19 -14.43
CA GLY A 165 -0.11 0.43 -13.61
C GLY A 165 -0.78 1.78 -13.88
N GLY A 166 0.01 2.85 -14.07
CA GLY A 166 -0.50 4.20 -14.35
C GLY A 166 -1.17 4.26 -15.72
N ILE A 167 -0.50 3.75 -16.75
CA ILE A 167 -1.04 3.63 -18.11
C ILE A 167 -2.32 2.77 -18.11
N LYS A 168 -2.33 1.60 -17.44
CA LYS A 168 -3.55 0.74 -17.33
C LYS A 168 -4.69 1.42 -16.60
N ALA A 169 -4.41 2.24 -15.59
CA ALA A 169 -5.44 3.02 -14.90
C ALA A 169 -6.04 4.06 -15.84
N ARG A 170 -5.18 4.81 -16.54
CA ARG A 170 -5.60 5.82 -17.51
C ARG A 170 -6.38 5.24 -18.69
N THR A 171 -5.92 4.15 -19.31
CA THR A 171 -6.65 3.46 -20.39
C THR A 171 -8.05 3.03 -19.93
N ARG A 172 -8.18 2.44 -18.74
CA ARG A 172 -9.51 2.03 -18.21
C ARG A 172 -10.43 3.21 -17.98
N GLN A 173 -9.91 4.33 -17.49
CA GLN A 173 -10.69 5.53 -17.28
C GLN A 173 -11.21 6.09 -18.60
N ILE A 174 -10.36 6.18 -19.63
CA ILE A 174 -10.78 6.59 -20.97
C ILE A 174 -11.80 5.60 -21.55
N THR A 175 -11.60 4.28 -21.38
CA THR A 175 -12.61 3.28 -21.78
C THR A 175 -13.95 3.50 -21.08
N SER A 176 -13.94 3.85 -19.79
CA SER A 176 -15.17 4.18 -19.05
C SER A 176 -15.83 5.44 -19.60
N PHE A 177 -15.05 6.45 -19.97
CA PHE A 177 -15.55 7.67 -20.62
C PHE A 177 -16.20 7.33 -21.97
N VAL A 178 -15.50 6.60 -22.84
CA VAL A 178 -16.02 6.16 -24.15
C VAL A 178 -17.29 5.35 -24.01
N THR A 179 -17.35 4.44 -23.03
CA THR A 179 -18.56 3.64 -22.77
C THR A 179 -19.75 4.51 -22.37
N LYS A 180 -19.51 5.61 -21.64
CA LYS A 180 -20.55 6.53 -21.17
C LYS A 180 -20.97 7.55 -22.23
N HIS A 181 -20.04 8.03 -23.04
CA HIS A 181 -20.23 9.18 -23.93
C HIS A 181 -20.19 8.83 -25.43
N GLY A 182 -19.85 7.59 -25.81
CA GLY A 182 -19.82 7.13 -27.20
C GLY A 182 -18.65 7.65 -28.05
N ARG A 183 -17.73 8.43 -27.46
CA ARG A 183 -16.57 9.02 -28.14
C ARG A 183 -15.35 9.10 -27.21
N MET A 184 -14.18 9.34 -27.79
CA MET A 184 -12.97 9.64 -27.02
C MET A 184 -13.09 10.99 -26.30
N PRO A 185 -12.49 11.13 -25.11
CA PRO A 185 -12.27 12.44 -24.51
C PRO A 185 -11.19 13.18 -25.30
N ILE A 186 -11.32 14.50 -25.36
CA ILE A 186 -10.33 15.40 -25.95
C ILE A 186 -9.05 15.38 -25.09
N ASP A 187 -9.21 15.50 -23.77
CA ASP A 187 -8.10 15.56 -22.83
C ASP A 187 -8.51 15.04 -21.43
N VAL A 188 -7.62 15.23 -20.45
CA VAL A 188 -7.90 14.82 -19.06
C VAL A 188 -8.97 15.68 -18.39
N PHE A 189 -9.10 16.94 -18.80
CA PHE A 189 -10.00 17.91 -18.18
C PHE A 189 -11.45 17.65 -18.57
N GLU A 190 -11.67 17.05 -19.74
CA GLU A 190 -12.96 16.48 -20.11
C GLU A 190 -13.23 15.13 -19.42
N ALA A 191 -12.19 14.29 -19.29
CA ALA A 191 -12.34 12.97 -18.69
C ALA A 191 -12.48 12.99 -17.14
N GLU A 192 -12.05 14.07 -16.49
CA GLU A 192 -12.05 14.27 -15.04
C GLU A 192 -12.69 15.60 -14.67
N ALA A 193 -13.67 15.55 -13.77
CA ALA A 193 -14.10 16.76 -13.09
C ALA A 193 -12.94 17.39 -12.31
N ALA A 194 -12.97 18.72 -12.17
CA ALA A 194 -12.01 19.45 -11.34
C ALA A 194 -11.91 18.80 -9.94
N PRO A 195 -10.70 18.57 -9.41
CA PRO A 195 -10.53 17.92 -8.12
C PRO A 195 -11.23 18.69 -7.01
N ARG A 196 -11.91 17.97 -6.11
CA ARG A 196 -12.43 18.59 -4.88
C ARG A 196 -11.27 19.02 -4.00
N SER A 197 -11.29 20.28 -3.58
CA SER A 197 -10.33 20.83 -2.63
C SER A 197 -10.51 20.21 -1.26
N ALA A 198 -9.39 20.02 -0.55
CA ALA A 198 -9.44 19.66 0.86
C ALA A 198 -9.91 20.87 1.68
N ARG A 199 -10.79 20.64 2.66
CA ARG A 199 -11.18 21.64 3.67
C ARG A 199 -10.00 21.88 4.62
N ALA A 200 -9.09 22.75 4.21
CA ALA A 200 -7.85 23.03 4.92
C ALA A 200 -7.37 24.46 4.71
N LEU A 201 -6.66 24.99 5.71
CA LEU A 201 -6.06 26.32 5.72
C LEU A 201 -4.53 26.17 5.69
N PRO A 202 -3.88 26.28 4.52
CA PRO A 202 -2.43 26.19 4.39
C PRO A 202 -1.75 27.48 4.87
N LEU A 203 -1.53 27.60 6.18
CA LEU A 203 -0.91 28.80 6.78
C LEU A 203 0.47 29.11 6.20
N SER A 204 1.19 28.07 5.75
CA SER A 204 2.45 28.19 5.01
C SER A 204 2.41 29.08 3.76
N ALA A 205 1.22 29.36 3.21
CA ALA A 205 1.04 30.29 2.09
C ALA A 205 1.11 31.77 2.52
N CYS A 206 0.87 32.05 3.80
CA CYS A 206 0.57 33.39 4.31
C CYS A 206 1.63 33.89 5.27
N ASP A 207 2.23 32.99 6.04
CA ASP A 207 3.19 33.33 7.07
C ASP A 207 4.31 32.28 7.15
N ARG A 208 5.21 32.44 8.13
CA ARG A 208 6.31 31.50 8.36
C ARG A 208 5.86 30.24 9.11
N GLN A 209 4.58 30.12 9.47
CA GLN A 209 4.05 28.95 10.14
C GLN A 209 3.91 27.84 9.09
N GLN A 210 4.74 26.81 9.19
CA GLN A 210 4.70 25.64 8.32
C GLN A 210 3.54 24.70 8.69
N ALA A 211 2.38 25.29 8.99
CA ALA A 211 1.20 24.64 9.50
C ALA A 211 0.11 24.55 8.43
N THR A 212 -0.69 23.50 8.51
CA THR A 212 -1.98 23.41 7.82
C THR A 212 -3.05 23.07 8.84
N LEU A 213 -4.10 23.90 8.94
CA LEU A 213 -5.23 23.63 9.82
C LEU A 213 -6.34 22.90 9.05
N ARG A 214 -6.98 21.91 9.68
CA ARG A 214 -8.14 21.21 9.12
C ARG A 214 -9.08 20.73 10.20
N ILE A 215 -10.35 20.52 9.85
CA ILE A 215 -11.33 19.92 10.75
C ILE A 215 -11.30 18.40 10.60
N ASP A 216 -11.25 17.71 11.73
CA ASP A 216 -11.30 16.26 11.81
C ASP A 216 -12.07 15.84 13.07
N GLN A 217 -13.18 15.12 12.89
CA GLN A 217 -14.07 14.69 13.98
C GLN A 217 -14.48 15.84 14.93
N GLY A 218 -14.86 17.00 14.36
CA GLY A 218 -15.28 18.17 15.14
C GLY A 218 -14.16 18.87 15.90
N ARG A 219 -12.89 18.56 15.62
CA ARG A 219 -11.73 19.19 16.25
C ARG A 219 -10.82 19.81 15.19
N VAL A 220 -10.14 20.89 15.57
CA VAL A 220 -9.10 21.49 14.73
C VAL A 220 -7.81 20.69 14.88
N ARG A 221 -7.30 20.16 13.77
CA ARG A 221 -5.99 19.56 13.65
C ARG A 221 -5.01 20.50 12.97
N ALA A 222 -3.83 20.62 13.54
CA ALA A 222 -2.70 21.31 12.96
C ALA A 222 -1.68 20.28 12.48
N ASP A 223 -1.44 20.23 11.17
CA ASP A 223 -0.36 19.46 10.57
C ASP A 223 0.86 20.40 10.44
N LEU A 224 1.89 20.18 11.25
CA LEU A 224 3.10 21.00 11.36
C LEU A 224 4.23 20.32 10.61
N ALA A 225 4.63 20.88 9.46
CA ALA A 225 5.80 20.41 8.75
C ALA A 225 7.07 20.88 9.47
N HIS A 226 8.04 19.99 9.61
CA HIS A 226 9.35 20.30 10.15
C HIS A 226 10.42 19.53 9.36
N THR A 227 11.54 20.18 9.10
CA THR A 227 12.68 19.59 8.40
C THR A 227 13.78 19.27 9.41
N HIS A 228 14.22 18.01 9.45
CA HIS A 228 15.30 17.52 10.31
C HIS A 228 16.35 16.78 9.47
N ALA A 229 17.55 16.59 10.04
CA ALA A 229 18.64 15.91 9.39
C ALA A 229 18.48 14.40 9.59
N VAL A 230 18.80 13.63 8.56
CA VAL A 230 18.90 12.17 8.61
C VAL A 230 20.20 11.72 7.93
N PRO A 231 20.75 10.54 8.26
CA PRO A 231 21.94 10.04 7.58
C PRO A 231 21.69 9.81 6.08
N THR A 232 22.67 10.15 5.27
CA THR A 232 22.66 9.91 3.81
C THR A 232 22.81 8.42 3.55
N THR A 233 21.96 7.90 2.69
CA THR A 233 22.02 6.50 2.27
C THR A 233 22.96 6.34 1.08
N GLN A 234 23.82 5.32 1.13
CA GLN A 234 24.70 4.99 0.01
C GLN A 234 23.99 4.08 -1.01
N ARG A 235 24.45 4.13 -2.27
CA ARG A 235 23.93 3.29 -3.37
C ARG A 235 24.64 1.93 -3.48
N SER A 236 25.85 1.87 -2.96
CA SER A 236 26.79 0.74 -3.04
C SER A 236 27.82 0.86 -1.92
N GLY A 237 28.66 -0.16 -1.74
CA GLY A 237 29.60 -0.26 -0.61
C GLY A 237 29.02 -1.04 0.58
N HIS A 238 27.89 -1.71 0.40
CA HIS A 238 27.22 -2.47 1.44
C HIS A 238 27.90 -3.82 1.66
N THR A 239 28.29 -4.07 2.91
CA THR A 239 28.84 -5.36 3.36
C THR A 239 27.77 -6.22 4.04
N VAL A 240 26.77 -5.63 4.68
CA VAL A 240 25.64 -6.34 5.30
C VAL A 240 24.32 -5.82 4.72
N ALA A 241 23.49 -6.76 4.25
CA ALA A 241 22.20 -6.46 3.64
C ALA A 241 21.08 -7.34 4.20
N LEU A 242 19.89 -6.76 4.34
CA LEU A 242 18.66 -7.50 4.60
C LEU A 242 17.96 -7.81 3.27
N GLY A 243 17.76 -9.08 2.95
CA GLY A 243 16.86 -9.49 1.86
C GLY A 243 15.43 -9.62 2.37
N VAL A 244 14.45 -9.14 1.60
CA VAL A 244 13.02 -9.23 1.93
C VAL A 244 12.24 -9.81 0.75
N ASP A 245 11.55 -10.92 0.99
CA ASP A 245 10.71 -11.65 0.04
C ASP A 245 9.22 -11.57 0.39
N TRP A 246 8.35 -11.55 -0.62
CA TRP A 246 6.90 -11.50 -0.43
C TRP A 246 6.30 -12.91 -0.34
N GLY A 247 5.84 -13.28 0.85
CA GLY A 247 5.10 -14.54 1.07
C GLY A 247 3.58 -14.37 0.89
N LEU A 248 2.91 -15.32 0.24
CA LEU A 248 1.43 -15.31 0.12
C LEU A 248 0.73 -15.50 1.48
N ASN A 249 1.30 -16.32 2.37
CA ASN A 249 0.76 -16.59 3.71
C ASN A 249 1.51 -15.85 4.81
N THR A 250 2.79 -15.59 4.56
CA THR A 250 3.75 -15.01 5.50
C THR A 250 3.85 -13.50 5.36
N LEU A 251 3.25 -12.88 4.33
CA LEU A 251 3.41 -11.48 3.92
C LEU A 251 4.85 -11.07 3.61
N LEU A 252 5.75 -11.07 4.61
CA LEU A 252 7.18 -10.86 4.45
C LEU A 252 7.97 -12.02 5.07
N SER A 253 9.01 -12.48 4.37
CA SER A 253 10.14 -13.18 4.97
C SER A 253 11.39 -12.34 4.78
N ALA A 254 12.26 -12.29 5.78
CA ALA A 254 13.45 -11.47 5.73
C ALA A 254 14.64 -12.15 6.41
N GLY A 255 15.85 -11.85 5.97
CA GLY A 255 17.07 -12.29 6.62
C GLY A 255 18.29 -11.55 6.12
N ALA A 256 19.33 -11.53 6.94
CA ALA A 256 20.55 -10.79 6.65
C ALA A 256 21.61 -11.68 5.99
N ALA A 257 22.36 -11.09 5.07
CA ALA A 257 23.53 -11.68 4.44
C ALA A 257 24.70 -10.70 4.52
N ARG A 258 25.91 -11.25 4.63
CA ARG A 258 27.17 -10.52 4.63
C ARG A 258 27.97 -10.87 3.38
N LEU A 259 28.40 -9.85 2.65
CA LEU A 259 29.44 -9.89 1.63
C LEU A 259 30.80 -9.70 2.33
N HIS A 260 31.71 -10.63 2.12
CA HIS A 260 33.09 -10.59 2.62
C HIS A 260 34.02 -9.98 1.55
N ASP A 261 35.21 -9.57 1.96
CA ASP A 261 36.20 -8.93 1.08
C ASP A 261 36.69 -9.87 -0.04
N ASP A 262 36.62 -11.18 0.18
CA ASP A 262 36.92 -12.24 -0.81
C ASP A 262 35.77 -12.49 -1.82
N GLY A 263 34.70 -11.69 -1.74
CA GLY A 263 33.52 -11.80 -2.61
C GLY A 263 32.53 -12.90 -2.19
N ARG A 264 32.80 -13.67 -1.13
CA ARG A 264 31.86 -14.68 -0.63
C ARG A 264 30.70 -14.04 0.09
N ILE A 265 29.53 -14.69 0.01
CA ILE A 265 28.32 -14.23 0.70
C ILE A 265 27.87 -15.28 1.71
N THR A 266 27.62 -14.88 2.96
CA THR A 266 27.14 -15.78 4.01
C THR A 266 25.85 -15.25 4.63
N ALA A 267 24.95 -16.14 5.04
CA ALA A 267 23.75 -15.75 5.78
C ALA A 267 24.08 -15.57 7.27
N LEU A 268 23.56 -14.52 7.91
CA LEU A 268 23.81 -14.19 9.33
C LEU A 268 22.81 -14.83 10.29
N GLY A 269 22.03 -15.80 9.82
CA GLY A 269 21.04 -16.51 10.64
C GLY A 269 20.00 -17.25 9.82
N SER A 270 18.95 -17.70 10.52
CA SER A 270 17.81 -18.37 9.89
C SER A 270 16.78 -17.39 9.32
N GLY A 271 16.91 -16.08 9.55
CA GLY A 271 15.92 -15.09 9.12
C GLY A 271 14.64 -15.13 9.97
N ALA A 272 13.69 -14.27 9.62
CA ALA A 272 12.44 -14.08 10.34
C ALA A 272 11.26 -13.87 9.38
N MET A 273 10.04 -13.94 9.92
CA MET A 273 8.79 -13.91 9.16
C MET A 273 7.76 -12.99 9.81
N PHE A 274 7.03 -12.19 9.01
CA PHE A 274 5.95 -11.30 9.46
C PHE A 274 4.56 -11.79 9.04
N ARG A 275 4.05 -12.82 9.74
CA ARG A 275 2.83 -13.53 9.35
C ARG A 275 1.57 -12.71 9.60
N ALA A 276 0.95 -12.20 8.54
CA ALA A 276 -0.27 -11.38 8.61
C ALA A 276 -1.54 -12.06 8.08
N ALA A 277 -1.60 -13.40 8.10
CA ALA A 277 -2.69 -14.16 7.50
C ALA A 277 -4.10 -13.75 8.00
N GLY A 278 -4.24 -13.41 9.29
CA GLY A 278 -5.51 -12.97 9.85
C GLY A 278 -5.94 -11.59 9.31
N ALA A 279 -5.00 -10.66 9.18
CA ALA A 279 -5.24 -9.34 8.61
C ALA A 279 -5.59 -9.43 7.12
N LEU A 280 -4.86 -10.26 6.37
CA LEU A 280 -5.15 -10.55 4.95
C LEU A 280 -6.53 -11.21 4.76
N ALA A 281 -6.90 -12.15 5.65
CA ALA A 281 -8.22 -12.76 5.62
C ALA A 281 -9.34 -11.73 5.89
N LYS A 282 -9.13 -10.79 6.83
CA LYS A 282 -10.07 -9.69 7.09
C LYS A 282 -10.16 -8.74 5.88
N GLN A 283 -9.04 -8.39 5.28
CA GLN A 283 -9.01 -7.60 4.05
C GLN A 283 -9.81 -8.27 2.93
N HIS A 284 -9.65 -9.59 2.76
CA HIS A 284 -10.39 -10.36 1.77
C HIS A 284 -11.90 -10.36 2.04
N ARG A 285 -12.32 -10.49 3.31
CA ARG A 285 -13.75 -10.38 3.69
C ARG A 285 -14.32 -9.00 3.39
N LEU A 286 -13.62 -7.93 3.81
CA LEU A 286 -14.02 -6.55 3.53
C LEU A 286 -14.12 -6.27 2.02
N ARG A 287 -13.22 -6.85 1.22
CA ARG A 287 -13.30 -6.78 -0.24
C ARG A 287 -14.57 -7.43 -0.77
N ARG A 288 -14.86 -8.68 -0.39
CA ARG A 288 -16.08 -9.39 -0.83
C ARG A 288 -17.35 -8.65 -0.41
N GLN A 289 -17.36 -8.09 0.78
CA GLN A 289 -18.46 -7.24 1.25
C GLN A 289 -18.59 -5.99 0.38
N GLY A 290 -17.49 -5.28 0.11
CA GLY A 290 -17.50 -4.12 -0.78
C GLY A 290 -17.98 -4.47 -2.19
N GLU A 291 -17.53 -5.59 -2.77
CA GLU A 291 -18.00 -6.07 -4.07
C GLU A 291 -19.49 -6.40 -4.06
N HIS A 292 -19.99 -7.04 -3.00
CA HIS A 292 -21.41 -7.31 -2.84
C HIS A 292 -22.23 -6.02 -2.72
N LEU A 293 -21.74 -5.03 -1.98
CA LEU A 293 -22.41 -3.73 -1.82
C LEU A 293 -22.40 -2.92 -3.12
N HIS A 294 -21.29 -2.88 -3.86
CA HIS A 294 -21.24 -2.29 -5.20
C HIS A 294 -22.19 -3.02 -6.13
N THR A 295 -22.14 -4.36 -6.15
CA THR A 295 -23.07 -5.16 -6.96
C THR A 295 -24.51 -4.90 -6.55
N LYS A 296 -24.82 -4.59 -5.28
CA LYS A 296 -26.18 -4.27 -4.81
C LYS A 296 -26.61 -2.85 -5.20
N ALA A 297 -25.69 -1.88 -5.17
CA ALA A 297 -25.89 -0.57 -5.76
C ALA A 297 -26.09 -0.67 -7.29
N ASP A 298 -25.40 -1.61 -7.93
CA ASP A 298 -25.40 -1.88 -9.37
C ASP A 298 -26.46 -2.92 -9.81
N LEU A 299 -27.13 -3.66 -8.93
CA LEU A 299 -28.00 -4.79 -9.31
C LEU A 299 -29.34 -4.41 -9.98
N PRO A 300 -29.86 -3.16 -9.90
CA PRO A 300 -30.93 -2.74 -10.80
C PRO A 300 -30.52 -2.69 -12.29
N HIS A 301 -29.23 -2.86 -12.63
CA HIS A 301 -28.68 -2.61 -13.98
C HIS A 301 -28.74 -3.82 -14.93
N ALA A 302 -29.06 -5.04 -14.45
CA ALA A 302 -29.03 -6.25 -15.29
C ALA A 302 -30.37 -6.63 -15.95
N ARG A 303 -31.50 -5.99 -15.58
CA ARG A 303 -32.83 -6.31 -16.15
C ARG A 303 -33.40 -5.29 -17.14
N LEU A 304 -32.68 -4.21 -17.49
CA LEU A 304 -33.07 -3.32 -18.59
C LEU A 304 -31.83 -2.89 -19.39
N ARG A 305 -31.46 -3.71 -20.38
CA ARG A 305 -30.45 -3.38 -21.41
C ARG A 305 -31.12 -2.68 -22.60
N SER A 306 -31.61 -1.46 -22.42
CA SER A 306 -31.96 -0.54 -23.52
C SER A 306 -31.98 0.89 -22.96
N ARG A 307 -31.17 1.79 -23.54
CA ARG A 307 -31.01 3.24 -23.21
C ARG A 307 -30.17 3.56 -21.96
N GLY A 308 -29.03 4.20 -22.24
CA GLY A 308 -27.95 4.57 -21.30
C GLY A 308 -28.39 5.48 -20.14
N GLY A 309 -27.68 5.32 -19.02
CA GLY A 309 -27.91 5.96 -17.72
C GLY A 309 -28.17 4.95 -16.60
N THR A 310 -27.72 5.20 -15.36
CA THR A 310 -28.01 4.31 -14.22
C THR A 310 -29.49 4.44 -13.80
N PRO A 311 -30.23 3.35 -13.51
CA PRO A 311 -31.69 3.44 -13.27
C PRO A 311 -32.10 4.19 -12.01
N ILE A 312 -31.33 4.13 -10.92
CA ILE A 312 -31.63 4.87 -9.68
C ILE A 312 -31.47 6.38 -9.89
N GLN A 313 -30.39 6.79 -10.56
CA GLN A 313 -30.19 8.20 -10.90
C GLN A 313 -31.30 8.71 -11.85
N ARG A 314 -31.86 7.84 -12.72
CA ARG A 314 -33.00 8.19 -13.58
C ARG A 314 -34.36 8.21 -12.86
N LEU A 315 -34.58 7.32 -11.88
CA LEU A 315 -35.78 7.33 -11.04
C LEU A 315 -35.79 8.47 -10.02
N ILE A 316 -34.60 8.94 -9.62
CA ILE A 316 -34.40 10.09 -8.72
C ILE A 316 -34.34 11.41 -9.51
N ASN A 317 -33.80 11.43 -10.74
CA ASN A 317 -33.81 12.62 -11.60
C ASN A 317 -35.25 12.92 -12.05
N GLY A 318 -35.91 13.82 -11.32
CA GLY A 318 -37.25 14.34 -11.63
C GLY A 318 -38.32 14.04 -10.58
N VAL A 319 -38.01 13.30 -9.51
CA VAL A 319 -38.93 13.06 -8.39
C VAL A 319 -38.18 13.29 -7.09
N GLU A 320 -38.37 14.47 -6.47
CA GLU A 320 -37.65 14.92 -5.26
C GLU A 320 -37.76 13.94 -4.08
N GLU A 321 -38.79 13.07 -4.05
CA GLU A 321 -39.06 12.15 -2.94
C GLU A 321 -39.23 10.68 -3.38
N HIS A 322 -38.36 10.18 -4.25
CA HIS A 322 -38.41 8.74 -4.56
C HIS A 322 -38.02 7.90 -3.33
N ALA A 323 -38.86 6.94 -2.92
CA ALA A 323 -38.66 6.07 -1.74
C ALA A 323 -37.35 5.23 -1.74
N LEU A 324 -36.57 5.29 -2.81
CA LEU A 324 -35.30 4.59 -2.98
C LEU A 324 -34.08 5.51 -2.74
N THR A 325 -34.25 6.83 -2.70
CA THR A 325 -33.18 7.81 -2.44
C THR A 325 -32.52 7.55 -1.10
N GLY A 326 -33.31 7.37 -0.03
CA GLY A 326 -32.79 7.04 1.30
C GLY A 326 -32.06 5.68 1.33
N ARG A 327 -32.56 4.67 0.59
CA ARG A 327 -31.91 3.36 0.53
C ARG A 327 -30.59 3.39 -0.26
N HIS A 328 -30.53 4.19 -1.33
CA HIS A 328 -29.32 4.40 -2.11
C HIS A 328 -28.25 5.14 -1.30
N ALA A 329 -28.64 6.21 -0.60
CA ALA A 329 -27.74 6.94 0.30
C ALA A 329 -27.14 6.03 1.39
N VAL A 330 -27.95 5.17 2.01
CA VAL A 330 -27.47 4.18 2.99
C VAL A 330 -26.50 3.16 2.37
N LEU A 331 -26.76 2.70 1.13
CA LEU A 331 -25.84 1.79 0.44
C LEU A 331 -24.51 2.47 0.09
N ASP A 332 -24.55 3.72 -0.39
CA ASP A 332 -23.36 4.52 -0.66
C ASP A 332 -22.55 4.77 0.62
N ASP A 333 -23.21 5.08 1.74
CA ASP A 333 -22.59 5.22 3.05
C ASP A 333 -21.88 3.95 3.50
N GLU A 334 -22.54 2.79 3.35
CA GLU A 334 -21.94 1.52 3.72
C GLU A 334 -20.77 1.15 2.79
N VAL A 335 -20.87 1.45 1.49
CA VAL A 335 -19.75 1.32 0.54
C VAL A 335 -18.57 2.18 0.98
N ARG A 336 -18.81 3.44 1.35
CA ARG A 336 -17.78 4.36 1.87
C ARG A 336 -17.17 3.83 3.18
N ALA A 337 -18.00 3.38 4.12
CA ALA A 337 -17.55 2.87 5.42
C ALA A 337 -16.69 1.61 5.28
N VAL A 338 -17.11 0.64 4.46
CA VAL A 338 -16.32 -0.56 4.15
C VAL A 338 -15.02 -0.21 3.42
N GLY A 339 -15.08 0.75 2.49
CA GLY A 339 -13.91 1.30 1.82
C GLY A 339 -12.89 1.91 2.79
N ALA A 340 -13.35 2.75 3.71
CA ALA A 340 -12.53 3.36 4.76
C ALA A 340 -11.90 2.31 5.69
N ARG A 341 -12.70 1.32 6.15
CA ARG A 341 -12.19 0.20 6.98
C ARG A 341 -11.10 -0.58 6.27
N ARG A 342 -11.27 -0.85 4.96
CA ARG A 342 -10.26 -1.56 4.16
C ARG A 342 -8.99 -0.73 4.01
N SER A 343 -9.11 0.56 3.69
CA SER A 343 -7.96 1.47 3.56
C SER A 343 -7.18 1.60 4.87
N ASN A 344 -7.88 1.73 6.01
CA ASN A 344 -7.25 1.81 7.32
C ASN A 344 -6.53 0.51 7.70
N LEU A 345 -7.14 -0.65 7.42
CA LEU A 345 -6.50 -1.94 7.63
C LEU A 345 -5.22 -2.11 6.79
N ASN A 346 -5.28 -1.72 5.52
CA ASN A 346 -4.12 -1.76 4.62
C ASN A 346 -3.00 -0.83 5.10
N ALA A 347 -3.35 0.38 5.54
CA ALA A 347 -2.38 1.34 6.07
C ALA A 347 -1.70 0.81 7.34
N ALA A 348 -2.47 0.28 8.30
CA ALA A 348 -1.94 -0.31 9.53
C ALA A 348 -1.03 -1.51 9.24
N LEU A 349 -1.45 -2.38 8.31
CA LEU A 349 -0.65 -3.51 7.86
C LEU A 349 0.65 -3.05 7.20
N ALA A 350 0.59 -2.03 6.35
CA ALA A 350 1.76 -1.52 5.65
C ALA A 350 2.79 -0.93 6.61
N TRP A 351 2.36 -0.11 7.56
CA TRP A 351 3.22 0.45 8.61
C TRP A 351 3.86 -0.63 9.48
N SER A 352 3.07 -1.61 9.92
CA SER A 352 3.57 -2.67 10.81
C SER A 352 4.59 -3.56 10.10
N ALA A 353 4.32 -3.96 8.86
CA ALA A 353 5.23 -4.78 8.06
C ALA A 353 6.53 -4.03 7.72
N ALA A 354 6.42 -2.74 7.37
CA ALA A 354 7.58 -1.90 7.10
C ALA A 354 8.45 -1.70 8.34
N ARG A 355 7.84 -1.38 9.49
CA ARG A 355 8.57 -1.20 10.75
C ARG A 355 9.30 -2.49 11.14
N TRP A 356 8.60 -3.62 11.11
CA TRP A 356 9.21 -4.92 11.38
C TRP A 356 10.45 -5.18 10.51
N ALA A 357 10.36 -4.94 9.19
CA ALA A 357 11.49 -5.16 8.29
C ALA A 357 12.68 -4.23 8.58
N VAL A 358 12.41 -2.96 8.88
CA VAL A 358 13.47 -2.00 9.26
C VAL A 358 14.11 -2.40 10.59
N ASP A 359 13.32 -2.85 11.58
CA ASP A 359 13.86 -3.34 12.85
C ASP A 359 14.76 -4.57 12.64
N GLN A 360 14.41 -5.47 11.70
CA GLN A 360 15.30 -6.58 11.33
C GLN A 360 16.61 -6.10 10.72
N ALA A 361 16.57 -5.06 9.88
CA ALA A 361 17.77 -4.49 9.27
C ALA A 361 18.67 -3.81 10.30
N VAL A 362 18.09 -3.00 11.19
CA VAL A 362 18.79 -2.36 12.31
C VAL A 362 19.43 -3.41 13.21
N THR A 363 18.67 -4.43 13.61
CA THR A 363 19.18 -5.50 14.49
C THR A 363 20.34 -6.27 13.84
N ALA A 364 20.30 -6.46 12.52
CA ALA A 364 21.37 -7.14 11.79
C ALA A 364 22.58 -6.24 11.47
N GLY A 365 22.53 -4.94 11.77
CA GLY A 365 23.55 -3.98 11.35
C GLY A 365 23.63 -3.81 9.83
N ALA A 366 22.52 -4.01 9.11
CA ALA A 366 22.46 -3.88 7.66
C ALA A 366 22.39 -2.41 7.23
N SER A 367 23.20 -2.02 6.24
CA SER A 367 23.15 -0.67 5.65
C SER A 367 22.20 -0.57 4.45
N VAL A 368 21.63 -1.70 4.02
CA VAL A 368 20.68 -1.77 2.90
C VAL A 368 19.63 -2.86 3.09
N ILE A 369 18.41 -2.58 2.65
CA ILE A 369 17.33 -3.54 2.48
C ILE A 369 17.08 -3.74 0.99
N TYR A 370 17.24 -4.97 0.50
CA TYR A 370 16.87 -5.37 -0.84
C TYR A 370 15.47 -5.99 -0.83
N VAL A 371 14.56 -5.41 -1.61
CA VAL A 371 13.18 -5.88 -1.76
C VAL A 371 12.92 -6.24 -3.22
N GLU A 372 12.27 -7.35 -3.49
CA GLU A 372 11.99 -7.73 -4.88
C GLU A 372 10.93 -6.82 -5.56
N ASP A 373 11.17 -6.49 -6.83
CA ASP A 373 10.26 -5.75 -7.71
C ASP A 373 9.27 -6.71 -8.36
N LEU A 374 8.17 -6.99 -7.67
CA LEU A 374 7.11 -7.82 -8.25
C LEU A 374 6.32 -7.13 -9.36
N ARG A 375 6.60 -5.87 -9.71
CA ARG A 375 6.02 -5.22 -10.90
C ARG A 375 6.64 -5.76 -12.19
N SER A 376 7.85 -6.32 -12.12
CA SER A 376 8.54 -6.92 -13.27
C SER A 376 8.01 -8.31 -13.64
N MET A 377 7.16 -8.91 -12.80
CA MET A 377 6.47 -10.17 -13.11
C MET A 377 5.14 -9.85 -13.80
N GLU A 378 5.14 -9.81 -15.13
CA GLU A 378 3.90 -9.89 -15.89
C GLU A 378 3.18 -11.19 -15.52
N ALA A 379 1.95 -11.09 -15.01
CA ALA A 379 1.08 -12.25 -14.83
C ALA A 379 0.66 -12.80 -16.20
N ARG A 380 1.55 -13.55 -16.86
CA ARG A 380 1.20 -14.35 -18.03
C ARG A 380 0.43 -15.56 -17.52
N GLY A 381 -0.90 -15.55 -17.73
CA GLY A 381 -1.73 -16.76 -17.63
C GLY A 381 -2.55 -16.97 -16.35
N MET A 382 -2.31 -16.25 -15.24
CA MET A 382 -3.24 -16.26 -14.10
C MET A 382 -4.09 -14.99 -14.11
N GLY A 383 -5.41 -15.19 -14.25
CA GLY A 383 -6.40 -14.19 -14.63
C GLY A 383 -6.26 -12.82 -13.98
N ARG A 384 -6.71 -11.81 -14.74
CA ARG A 384 -6.79 -10.37 -14.48
C ARG A 384 -7.65 -10.02 -13.24
N THR A 385 -7.50 -10.74 -12.15
CA THR A 385 -8.30 -10.56 -10.94
C THR A 385 -7.80 -9.34 -10.18
N LEU A 386 -8.77 -8.55 -9.70
CA LEU A 386 -8.58 -7.38 -8.86
C LEU A 386 -7.66 -7.66 -7.64
N ASN A 387 -7.61 -8.92 -7.19
CA ASN A 387 -6.78 -9.44 -6.10
C ASN A 387 -5.28 -9.21 -6.33
N THR A 388 -4.77 -9.40 -7.54
CA THR A 388 -3.35 -9.18 -7.86
C THR A 388 -3.02 -7.69 -7.76
N ARG A 389 -3.89 -6.81 -8.26
CA ARG A 389 -3.70 -5.36 -8.23
C ARG A 389 -3.72 -4.79 -6.82
N LEU A 390 -4.65 -5.25 -5.99
CA LEU A 390 -4.77 -4.82 -4.60
C LEU A 390 -3.60 -5.31 -3.74
N SER A 391 -3.09 -6.51 -4.01
CA SER A 391 -1.87 -7.02 -3.37
C SER A 391 -0.65 -6.17 -3.76
N GLN A 392 -0.56 -5.73 -5.03
CA GLN A 392 0.51 -4.81 -5.45
C GLN A 392 0.39 -3.41 -4.82
N GLN A 393 -0.83 -2.92 -4.56
CA GLN A 393 -1.02 -1.63 -3.89
C GLN A 393 -0.49 -1.65 -2.45
N ILE A 394 -0.78 -2.71 -1.68
CA ILE A 394 -0.28 -2.84 -0.31
C ILE A 394 1.25 -3.00 -0.31
N ARG A 395 1.81 -3.76 -1.26
CA ARG A 395 3.26 -3.90 -1.41
C ARG A 395 3.95 -2.58 -1.68
N GLY A 396 3.41 -1.77 -2.60
CA GLY A 396 3.91 -0.42 -2.86
C GLY A 396 3.88 0.44 -1.60
N GLN A 397 2.77 0.43 -0.87
CA GLN A 397 2.67 1.13 0.41
C GLN A 397 3.71 0.65 1.42
N ILE A 398 3.93 -0.67 1.55
CA ILE A 398 4.95 -1.23 2.45
C ILE A 398 6.33 -0.72 2.09
N VAL A 399 6.73 -0.75 0.80
CA VAL A 399 8.05 -0.28 0.37
C VAL A 399 8.21 1.21 0.63
N ASP A 400 7.17 2.02 0.38
CA ASP A 400 7.23 3.46 0.65
C ASP A 400 7.34 3.78 2.15
N ARG A 401 6.61 3.03 3.00
CA ARG A 401 6.76 3.13 4.47
C ARG A 401 8.12 2.61 4.94
N MET A 402 8.67 1.59 4.29
CA MET A 402 9.98 1.04 4.60
C MET A 402 11.08 2.05 4.28
N ARG A 403 11.04 2.69 3.10
CA ARG A 403 11.94 3.81 2.74
C ARG A 403 11.88 4.94 3.76
N HIS A 404 10.67 5.30 4.17
CA HIS A 404 10.46 6.30 5.20
C HIS A 404 11.18 5.85 6.50
N LEU A 405 10.82 4.72 7.08
CA LEU A 405 11.42 4.31 8.36
C LEU A 405 12.94 4.06 8.27
N ALA A 406 13.41 3.44 7.19
CA ALA A 406 14.82 3.09 6.99
C ALA A 406 15.73 4.30 6.87
N ALA A 407 15.26 5.38 6.23
CA ALA A 407 16.09 6.57 6.06
C ALA A 407 16.35 7.32 7.38
N GLU A 408 15.58 7.10 8.46
CA GLU A 408 15.93 7.63 9.79
C GLU A 408 17.16 6.91 10.38
N ALA A 409 17.38 5.65 10.00
CA ALA A 409 18.51 4.82 10.43
C ALA A 409 19.68 4.83 9.42
N GLY A 410 19.63 5.66 8.36
CA GLY A 410 20.66 5.65 7.31
C GLY A 410 20.68 4.38 6.45
N ILE A 411 19.58 3.61 6.44
CA ILE A 411 19.49 2.34 5.70
C ILE A 411 18.89 2.58 4.32
N ALA A 412 19.61 2.19 3.27
CA ALA A 412 19.11 2.25 1.89
C ALA A 412 17.98 1.22 1.66
N VAL A 413 16.98 1.54 0.85
CA VAL A 413 15.97 0.57 0.41
C VAL A 413 15.97 0.48 -1.10
N VAL A 414 16.46 -0.64 -1.62
CA VAL A 414 16.72 -0.86 -3.04
C VAL A 414 15.78 -1.94 -3.58
N THR A 415 15.07 -1.63 -4.66
CA THR A 415 14.22 -2.63 -5.33
C THR A 415 15.06 -3.43 -6.33
N VAL A 416 14.95 -4.77 -6.33
CA VAL A 416 15.73 -5.67 -7.20
C VAL A 416 14.83 -6.50 -8.10
N PRO A 417 15.23 -6.89 -9.32
CA PRO A 417 14.37 -7.67 -10.20
C PRO A 417 14.02 -9.02 -9.57
N ALA A 418 12.74 -9.42 -9.59
CA ALA A 418 12.26 -10.62 -8.89
C ALA A 418 12.48 -11.93 -9.66
N ARG A 419 12.83 -11.86 -10.96
CA ARG A 419 12.92 -13.05 -11.80
C ARG A 419 13.93 -14.03 -11.21
N ASN A 420 13.58 -15.32 -11.14
CA ASN A 420 14.49 -16.40 -10.76
C ASN A 420 14.98 -16.41 -9.30
N THR A 421 14.53 -15.49 -8.43
CA THR A 421 14.92 -15.43 -7.00
C THR A 421 14.39 -16.62 -6.19
N SER A 422 13.18 -17.09 -6.50
CA SER A 422 12.56 -18.23 -5.78
C SER A 422 12.60 -19.56 -6.55
N ARG A 423 13.11 -19.54 -7.80
CA ARG A 423 13.26 -20.74 -8.66
C ARG A 423 14.62 -21.39 -8.54
N HIS A 424 15.67 -20.66 -8.22
CA HIS A 424 17.04 -21.16 -8.16
C HIS A 424 17.53 -21.33 -6.74
N CYS A 425 18.41 -22.30 -6.53
CA CYS A 425 19.00 -22.60 -5.24
C CYS A 425 19.83 -21.41 -4.73
N PRO A 426 19.66 -20.98 -3.46
CA PRO A 426 20.52 -19.95 -2.86
C PRO A 426 21.98 -20.34 -2.74
N GLN A 427 22.35 -21.62 -2.86
CA GLN A 427 23.73 -22.07 -2.64
C GLN A 427 24.48 -22.40 -3.94
N CYS A 428 23.81 -22.96 -4.94
CA CYS A 428 24.48 -23.40 -6.19
C CYS A 428 23.78 -22.91 -7.46
N LEU A 429 22.74 -22.06 -7.33
CA LEU A 429 22.00 -21.47 -8.45
C LEU A 429 21.26 -22.46 -9.36
N VAL A 430 21.36 -23.77 -9.14
CA VAL A 430 20.62 -24.78 -9.89
C VAL A 430 19.11 -24.66 -9.62
N PRO A 431 18.24 -24.85 -10.64
CA PRO A 431 16.79 -24.83 -10.46
C PRO A 431 16.29 -25.79 -9.35
N LEU A 432 15.40 -25.28 -8.51
CA LEU A 432 14.79 -26.01 -7.40
C LEU A 432 13.57 -26.80 -7.87
N ARG A 433 13.35 -27.96 -7.25
CA ARG A 433 12.09 -28.71 -7.33
C ARG A 433 11.20 -28.28 -6.17
N HIS A 434 10.05 -27.68 -6.46
CA HIS A 434 9.09 -27.28 -5.42
C HIS A 434 8.14 -28.43 -5.06
N ARG A 435 7.96 -28.65 -3.75
CA ARG A 435 7.14 -29.69 -3.15
C ARG A 435 6.15 -29.13 -2.13
N LYS A 436 5.13 -29.91 -1.81
CA LYS A 436 4.09 -29.51 -0.85
C LYS A 436 4.64 -29.34 0.57
N ALA A 437 5.45 -30.28 1.03
CA ALA A 437 5.97 -30.33 2.39
C ALA A 437 7.19 -31.29 2.46
N PRO A 438 8.06 -31.20 3.48
CA PRO A 438 9.22 -32.08 3.62
C PRO A 438 8.86 -33.57 3.71
N ASP A 439 7.74 -33.88 4.38
CA ASP A 439 7.18 -35.24 4.52
C ASP A 439 6.45 -35.73 3.25
N ARG A 440 6.30 -34.88 2.24
CA ARG A 440 5.65 -35.21 0.96
C ARG A 440 6.57 -34.87 -0.22
N PRO A 441 7.73 -35.53 -0.34
CA PRO A 441 8.79 -35.16 -1.27
C PRO A 441 8.44 -35.41 -2.75
N THR A 442 7.38 -36.18 -3.03
CA THR A 442 6.90 -36.47 -4.39
C THR A 442 5.71 -35.61 -4.78
N THR A 443 4.96 -35.07 -3.83
CA THR A 443 3.76 -34.26 -4.10
C THR A 443 4.15 -32.86 -4.58
N PRO A 444 3.73 -32.43 -5.79
CA PRO A 444 3.92 -31.07 -6.25
C PRO A 444 3.31 -30.06 -5.27
N GLY A 445 4.01 -28.96 -5.03
CA GLY A 445 3.54 -27.87 -4.20
C GLY A 445 4.59 -26.76 -4.13
N TRP A 446 4.25 -25.64 -3.50
CA TRP A 446 5.06 -24.42 -3.60
C TRP A 446 5.82 -24.05 -2.32
N LYS A 447 5.56 -24.72 -1.20
CA LYS A 447 6.05 -24.29 0.11
C LYS A 447 7.45 -24.79 0.43
N TRP A 448 7.80 -25.98 -0.04
CA TRP A 448 9.10 -26.60 0.20
C TRP A 448 9.93 -26.64 -1.07
N ALA A 449 11.24 -26.45 -0.98
CA ALA A 449 12.14 -26.49 -2.10
C ALA A 449 13.26 -27.52 -1.88
N LEU A 450 13.56 -28.30 -2.92
CA LEU A 450 14.61 -29.31 -2.96
C LEU A 450 15.60 -28.99 -4.10
N CYS A 451 16.89 -28.97 -3.81
CA CYS A 451 17.94 -28.86 -4.83
C CYS A 451 18.50 -30.25 -5.16
N GLY A 452 18.46 -30.62 -6.45
CA GLY A 452 19.02 -31.90 -6.91
C GLY A 452 20.54 -31.94 -7.06
N SER A 453 21.23 -30.79 -6.94
CA SER A 453 22.68 -30.69 -7.11
C SER A 453 23.40 -30.64 -5.76
N CYS A 454 23.14 -29.61 -4.94
CA CYS A 454 23.82 -29.47 -3.63
C CYS A 454 23.07 -30.12 -2.46
N GLY A 455 21.94 -30.79 -2.71
CA GLY A 455 21.14 -31.46 -1.66
C GLY A 455 20.40 -30.52 -0.71
N ARG A 456 20.52 -29.19 -0.85
CA ARG A 456 19.79 -28.23 -0.01
C ARG A 456 18.29 -28.47 -0.08
N GLN A 457 17.66 -28.51 1.09
CA GLN A 457 16.22 -28.43 1.21
C GLN A 457 15.78 -27.43 2.28
N GLY A 458 14.57 -26.89 2.13
CA GLY A 458 14.04 -25.93 3.09
C GLY A 458 12.75 -25.27 2.63
N ASP A 459 12.20 -24.44 3.51
CA ASP A 459 11.10 -23.55 3.16
C ASP A 459 11.51 -22.64 1.97
N ARG A 460 10.58 -22.44 1.04
CA ARG A 460 10.83 -21.66 -0.20
C ARG A 460 11.14 -20.20 0.13
N ASP A 461 10.40 -19.60 1.04
CA ASP A 461 10.51 -18.17 1.37
C ASP A 461 11.86 -17.92 2.06
N GLN A 462 12.34 -18.90 2.85
CA GLN A 462 13.71 -18.92 3.40
C GLN A 462 14.82 -18.94 2.34
N GLY A 463 14.58 -19.60 1.20
CA GLY A 463 15.50 -19.57 0.07
C GLY A 463 15.43 -18.25 -0.71
N ALA A 464 14.23 -17.66 -0.80
CA ALA A 464 13.98 -16.49 -1.61
C ALA A 464 14.63 -15.23 -1.04
N TRP A 465 14.49 -14.93 0.27
CA TRP A 465 15.15 -13.75 0.85
C TRP A 465 16.68 -13.84 0.73
N ARG A 466 17.26 -15.05 0.84
CA ARG A 466 18.70 -15.29 0.66
C ARG A 466 19.17 -14.92 -0.74
N ARG A 467 18.39 -15.31 -1.76
CA ARG A 467 18.66 -14.97 -3.16
C ARG A 467 18.52 -13.47 -3.41
N ILE A 468 17.52 -12.83 -2.82
CA ILE A 468 17.31 -11.38 -2.92
C ILE A 468 18.49 -10.62 -2.30
N ALA A 469 18.92 -10.99 -1.10
CA ALA A 469 20.08 -10.40 -0.43
C ALA A 469 21.35 -10.59 -1.25
N ALA A 470 21.65 -11.83 -1.67
CA ALA A 470 22.84 -12.16 -2.44
C ALA A 470 22.88 -11.39 -3.77
N ARG A 471 21.78 -11.37 -4.52
CA ARG A 471 21.67 -10.63 -5.77
C ARG A 471 21.90 -9.13 -5.56
N GLY A 472 21.27 -8.56 -4.54
CA GLY A 472 21.42 -7.14 -4.22
C GLY A 472 22.88 -6.78 -3.92
N LEU A 473 23.54 -7.58 -3.07
CA LEU A 473 24.96 -7.40 -2.72
C LEU A 473 25.89 -7.52 -3.93
N THR A 474 25.67 -8.48 -4.84
CA THR A 474 26.53 -8.61 -6.03
C THR A 474 26.26 -7.53 -7.08
N HIS A 475 25.02 -7.04 -7.18
CA HIS A 475 24.62 -6.05 -8.18
C HIS A 475 24.58 -4.62 -7.66
N GLN A 476 25.04 -4.35 -6.44
CA GLN A 476 24.90 -3.04 -5.79
C GLN A 476 25.51 -1.88 -6.60
N THR A 477 26.57 -2.13 -7.38
CA THR A 477 27.19 -1.12 -8.26
C THR A 477 26.29 -0.72 -9.45
N LYS A 478 25.24 -1.50 -9.73
CA LYS A 478 24.21 -1.23 -10.74
C LYS A 478 22.99 -0.50 -10.17
N THR A 479 23.02 -0.08 -8.90
CA THR A 479 21.93 0.67 -8.27
C THR A 479 21.82 2.07 -8.88
N VAL A 480 20.63 2.39 -9.38
CA VAL A 480 20.30 3.70 -9.95
C VAL A 480 19.28 4.40 -9.05
N THR A 481 19.47 5.70 -8.84
CA THR A 481 18.51 6.55 -8.14
C THR A 481 17.64 7.28 -9.16
N ASP A 482 16.32 7.15 -9.02
CA ASP A 482 15.36 7.95 -9.76
C ASP A 482 15.40 9.40 -9.25
N ARG A 483 15.73 10.36 -10.13
CA ARG A 483 15.94 11.77 -9.75
C ARG A 483 14.66 12.46 -9.24
N THR A 484 13.49 12.00 -9.67
CA THR A 484 12.20 12.61 -9.33
C THR A 484 11.68 12.10 -7.99
N SER A 485 11.80 10.80 -7.75
CA SER A 485 11.25 10.13 -6.57
C SER A 485 12.28 9.82 -5.48
N GLY A 486 13.58 9.97 -5.77
CA GLY A 486 14.67 9.55 -4.89
C GLY A 486 14.76 8.04 -4.69
N THR A 487 14.00 7.24 -5.45
CA THR A 487 13.92 5.80 -5.25
C THR A 487 15.12 5.08 -5.84
N MET A 488 15.70 4.13 -5.09
CA MET A 488 16.83 3.32 -5.55
C MET A 488 16.35 1.99 -6.12
N THR A 489 16.90 1.60 -7.28
CA THR A 489 16.53 0.36 -7.97
C THR A 489 17.70 -0.24 -8.75
N ILE A 490 17.78 -1.56 -8.77
CA ILE A 490 18.61 -2.32 -9.70
C ILE A 490 17.72 -2.70 -10.89
N ARG A 491 18.03 -2.20 -12.08
CA ARG A 491 17.19 -2.40 -13.27
C ARG A 491 17.51 -3.68 -14.03
N THR A 492 18.78 -4.05 -14.05
CA THR A 492 19.30 -5.14 -14.90
C THR A 492 20.10 -6.12 -14.06
N VAL A 493 19.85 -7.41 -14.28
CA VAL A 493 20.64 -8.51 -13.74
C VAL A 493 21.60 -8.96 -14.83
N THR A 494 22.89 -9.05 -14.52
CA THR A 494 23.94 -9.48 -15.44
C THR A 494 24.41 -10.87 -15.04
N ASP A 495 24.51 -11.79 -16.01
CA ASP A 495 24.79 -13.21 -15.72
C ASP A 495 26.12 -13.42 -14.97
N THR A 496 27.13 -12.62 -15.26
CA THR A 496 28.43 -12.65 -14.58
C THR A 496 28.31 -12.34 -13.08
N LEU A 497 27.60 -11.28 -12.70
CA LEU A 497 27.34 -10.94 -11.29
C LEU A 497 26.34 -11.89 -10.62
N GLU A 498 25.42 -12.44 -11.40
CA GLU A 498 24.42 -13.39 -10.90
C GLU A 498 25.05 -14.75 -10.56
N ALA A 499 26.10 -15.17 -11.29
CA ALA A 499 26.88 -16.36 -10.97
C ALA A 499 27.53 -16.29 -9.58
N GLY A 500 27.94 -15.09 -9.15
CA GLY A 500 28.46 -14.83 -7.80
C GLY A 500 27.39 -14.69 -6.71
N ALA A 501 26.10 -14.63 -7.06
CA ALA A 501 25.01 -14.39 -6.11
C ALA A 501 24.60 -15.65 -5.32
N ALA A 502 25.57 -16.43 -4.85
CA ALA A 502 25.38 -17.67 -4.12
C ALA A 502 25.78 -17.50 -2.65
N ILE A 503 24.89 -17.89 -1.75
CA ILE A 503 25.14 -17.98 -0.31
C ILE A 503 26.03 -19.20 -0.05
N THR A 504 27.26 -18.95 0.39
CA THR A 504 28.12 -20.01 0.90
C THR A 504 27.55 -20.57 2.20
N PRO A 505 27.40 -21.90 2.33
CA PRO A 505 27.04 -22.51 3.60
C PRO A 505 28.09 -22.17 4.66
N THR A 506 27.65 -21.74 5.84
CA THR A 506 28.51 -21.71 7.02
C THR A 506 28.84 -23.17 7.38
N ALA A 507 30.11 -23.47 7.66
CA ALA A 507 30.51 -24.80 8.11
C ALA A 507 29.62 -25.21 9.30
N PRO A 508 29.12 -26.46 9.35
CA PRO A 508 28.25 -26.89 10.43
C PRO A 508 29.01 -26.73 11.75
N LYS A 509 28.54 -25.83 12.63
CA LYS A 509 28.97 -25.87 14.04
C LYS A 509 28.65 -27.29 14.53
N ALA A 510 29.66 -27.99 15.04
CA ALA A 510 29.53 -29.30 15.67
C ALA A 510 28.69 -29.17 16.95
N GLY A 511 27.38 -29.06 16.76
CA GLY A 511 26.41 -28.78 17.80
C GLY A 511 25.06 -29.15 17.22
N ARG A 512 24.77 -30.46 17.25
CA ARG A 512 23.46 -31.01 16.90
C ARG A 512 22.44 -30.35 17.82
N ASP A 513 21.71 -29.35 17.32
CA ASP A 513 20.52 -28.85 17.98
C ASP A 513 19.53 -30.02 18.08
N ARG A 514 19.43 -30.60 19.29
CA ARG A 514 18.48 -31.65 19.63
C ARG A 514 17.10 -31.04 19.91
N SER A 515 16.62 -30.15 19.06
CA SER A 515 15.19 -29.90 18.99
C SER A 515 14.51 -31.18 18.46
N LYS A 516 13.76 -31.86 19.33
CA LYS A 516 13.02 -33.09 19.01
C LYS A 516 12.02 -32.84 17.87
N THR A 517 12.43 -33.15 16.66
CA THR A 517 11.54 -33.53 15.55
C THR A 517 12.06 -34.81 14.92
N GLY A 518 12.14 -35.86 15.74
CA GLY A 518 12.18 -37.24 15.25
C GLY A 518 10.81 -37.89 15.48
N PRO A 519 10.36 -38.83 14.62
CA PRO A 519 9.13 -39.56 14.86
C PRO A 519 9.24 -40.31 16.20
N THR A 520 8.25 -40.13 17.07
CA THR A 520 8.14 -40.85 18.34
C THR A 520 8.13 -42.35 18.05
N ARG A 521 9.16 -43.09 18.48
CA ARG A 521 9.13 -44.57 18.47
C ARG A 521 7.91 -45.01 19.29
N GLN A 522 7.05 -45.83 18.68
CA GLN A 522 5.93 -46.45 19.40
C GLN A 522 6.49 -47.39 20.45
N HIS A 523 6.29 -47.08 21.72
CA HIS A 523 6.51 -48.04 22.80
C HIS A 523 5.34 -49.04 22.81
N ALA A 524 5.68 -50.33 22.83
CA ALA A 524 4.74 -51.41 23.00
C ALA A 524 3.95 -51.25 24.32
N ALA A 525 2.65 -51.53 24.25
CA ALA A 525 1.72 -51.37 25.36
C ALA A 525 2.11 -52.24 26.57
N ARG A 526 2.28 -51.59 27.73
CA ARG A 526 2.36 -52.27 29.02
C ARG A 526 0.93 -52.46 29.56
N PRO A 527 0.53 -53.65 30.06
CA PRO A 527 -0.82 -53.89 30.53
C PRO A 527 -1.04 -53.23 31.90
N THR A 528 -2.11 -52.44 32.05
CA THR A 528 -2.55 -51.85 33.31
C THR A 528 -3.50 -52.80 34.08
N PRO A 529 -3.47 -52.81 35.43
CA PRO A 529 -4.28 -53.71 36.24
C PRO A 529 -5.74 -53.26 36.35
N ARG A 530 -6.65 -54.24 36.48
CA ARG A 530 -8.11 -54.05 36.68
C ARG A 530 -8.46 -53.67 38.13
N ARG A 531 -9.23 -52.59 38.32
CA ARG A 531 -10.24 -52.33 39.38
C ARG A 531 -10.78 -50.90 39.20
N ARG A 532 -12.02 -50.50 39.49
CA ARG A 532 -13.28 -51.12 39.94
C ARG A 532 -14.40 -50.17 39.45
N ARG A 533 -15.56 -50.69 39.03
CA ARG A 533 -16.71 -49.92 38.53
C ARG A 533 -17.47 -49.24 39.67
N THR A 534 -17.83 -47.97 39.47
CA THR A 534 -19.00 -47.32 40.09
C THR A 534 -19.67 -46.43 39.04
N PRO A 535 -21.01 -46.45 38.85
CA PRO A 535 -21.66 -45.74 37.76
C PRO A 535 -21.99 -44.29 38.14
N SER A 536 -21.76 -43.35 37.22
CA SER A 536 -22.31 -41.99 37.27
C SER A 536 -23.39 -41.82 36.19
N PRO A 537 -24.39 -40.95 36.39
CA PRO A 537 -25.66 -40.99 35.65
C PRO A 537 -25.55 -40.44 34.22
N THR A 538 -26.42 -40.98 33.37
CA THR A 538 -26.51 -40.73 31.93
C THR A 538 -26.88 -39.28 31.62
N ARG A 539 -25.99 -38.54 30.95
CA ARG A 539 -26.24 -37.20 30.39
C ARG A 539 -26.71 -37.33 28.93
N PRO A 540 -27.73 -36.60 28.48
CA PRO A 540 -28.25 -36.69 27.11
C PRO A 540 -27.26 -36.13 26.06
N PRO A 541 -27.26 -36.66 24.83
CA PRO A 541 -26.27 -36.32 23.80
C PRO A 541 -26.55 -34.95 23.18
N GLY A 542 -25.66 -33.99 23.42
CA GLY A 542 -25.63 -32.72 22.70
C GLY A 542 -24.76 -32.81 21.44
N PRO A 543 -25.09 -32.12 20.33
CA PRO A 543 -24.29 -32.14 19.11
C PRO A 543 -22.91 -31.50 19.36
N ALA A 544 -21.86 -32.21 18.95
CA ALA A 544 -20.49 -31.71 18.94
C ALA A 544 -20.41 -30.40 18.14
N GLY A 545 -20.05 -29.31 18.83
CA GLY A 545 -19.80 -28.02 18.20
C GLY A 545 -18.66 -28.12 17.20
N ARG A 546 -19.00 -28.20 15.91
CA ARG A 546 -18.06 -27.98 14.81
C ARG A 546 -17.62 -26.52 14.83
N ARG A 547 -16.34 -26.30 15.14
CA ARG A 547 -15.62 -25.06 14.86
C ARG A 547 -15.68 -24.82 13.33
N PRO A 548 -16.08 -23.63 12.84
CA PRO A 548 -15.98 -23.35 11.41
C PRO A 548 -14.50 -23.33 10.99
N GLU A 549 -14.14 -24.27 10.14
CA GLU A 549 -12.82 -24.44 9.56
C GLU A 549 -12.43 -23.20 8.73
N GLY A 550 -11.38 -22.51 9.16
CA GLY A 550 -10.72 -21.46 8.40
C GLY A 550 -9.73 -22.02 7.36
N HIS A 551 -10.18 -22.95 6.53
CA HIS A 551 -9.37 -23.56 5.47
C HIS A 551 -10.05 -23.39 4.12
N ALA A 552 -9.39 -22.66 3.21
CA ALA A 552 -9.69 -22.75 1.79
C ALA A 552 -9.03 -24.02 1.27
N HIS A 553 -9.82 -25.07 1.04
CA HIS A 553 -9.37 -26.27 0.32
C HIS A 553 -9.16 -25.93 -1.15
N THR A 554 -7.99 -26.29 -1.70
CA THR A 554 -7.63 -26.08 -3.12
C THR A 554 -7.87 -27.29 -4.01
N ASP A 555 -8.47 -28.38 -3.51
CA ASP A 555 -8.60 -29.61 -4.28
C ASP A 555 -10.06 -29.89 -4.65
N ARG A 556 -10.46 -29.52 -5.88
CA ARG A 556 -11.60 -30.16 -6.57
C ARG A 556 -11.42 -30.08 -8.09
N HIS A 557 -11.27 -31.25 -8.72
CA HIS A 557 -11.10 -31.42 -10.16
C HIS A 557 -12.40 -31.73 -10.93
N ARG A 558 -13.59 -31.64 -10.32
CA ARG A 558 -14.88 -31.71 -11.03
C ARG A 558 -15.97 -30.98 -10.24
N LEU A 559 -16.74 -30.15 -10.93
CA LEU A 559 -17.98 -29.54 -10.43
C LEU A 559 -19.09 -30.61 -10.41
N PRO A 560 -19.92 -30.72 -9.35
CA PRO A 560 -21.15 -31.48 -9.43
C PRO A 560 -22.08 -30.83 -10.46
N ARG A 561 -22.64 -31.67 -11.36
CA ARG A 561 -23.73 -31.31 -12.26
C ARG A 561 -24.88 -30.67 -11.47
N ALA A 562 -25.50 -29.66 -12.07
CA ALA A 562 -26.65 -28.94 -11.52
C ALA A 562 -27.76 -29.93 -11.11
N ALA A 563 -28.10 -29.94 -9.83
CA ALA A 563 -29.35 -30.52 -9.36
C ALA A 563 -30.48 -29.53 -9.65
N HIS A 564 -31.58 -30.08 -10.15
CA HIS A 564 -32.73 -29.41 -10.74
C HIS A 564 -33.36 -28.31 -9.88
N ARG A 565 -33.78 -27.24 -10.56
CA ARG A 565 -34.86 -26.35 -10.15
C ARG A 565 -36.10 -27.19 -9.85
N HIS A 566 -36.65 -27.07 -8.64
CA HIS A 566 -38.08 -26.92 -8.36
C HIS A 566 -38.22 -26.72 -6.85
N GLN A 567 -38.52 -25.51 -6.40
CA GLN A 567 -39.26 -25.28 -5.17
C GLN A 567 -39.93 -23.91 -5.25
N GLY A 568 -41.25 -23.94 -5.15
CA GLY A 568 -42.17 -22.87 -5.49
C GLY A 568 -42.23 -21.75 -4.46
N VAL A 569 -42.87 -20.69 -4.93
CA VAL A 569 -43.27 -19.50 -4.19
C VAL A 569 -44.34 -19.90 -3.18
N THR A 570 -43.95 -20.18 -1.93
CA THR A 570 -44.72 -20.05 -0.66
C THR A 570 -44.14 -20.99 0.39
N THR A 571 -43.19 -20.50 1.19
CA THR A 571 -42.90 -21.09 2.51
C THR A 571 -42.37 -19.99 3.40
N ILE A 572 -43.31 -19.32 4.04
CA ILE A 572 -43.08 -18.39 5.14
C ILE A 572 -42.68 -19.25 6.34
N SER A 573 -41.52 -19.00 6.94
CA SER A 573 -41.13 -19.61 8.22
C SER A 573 -41.10 -18.56 9.31
N THR A 574 -41.90 -18.84 10.33
CA THR A 574 -42.25 -18.12 11.55
C THR A 574 -41.04 -17.59 12.34
N PRO A 575 -41.11 -16.40 12.98
CA PRO A 575 -40.00 -15.82 13.73
C PRO A 575 -39.77 -16.56 15.05
N THR A 576 -38.58 -17.12 15.24
CA THR A 576 -38.16 -17.70 16.51
C THR A 576 -37.89 -16.60 17.53
N ARG A 577 -38.71 -16.58 18.59
CA ARG A 577 -38.53 -15.78 19.80
C ARG A 577 -37.33 -16.30 20.59
N GLY A 578 -36.14 -15.81 20.29
CA GLY A 578 -34.93 -16.05 21.07
C GLY A 578 -34.10 -14.78 21.16
N ARG A 579 -34.04 -14.16 22.36
CA ARG A 579 -33.17 -13.01 22.64
C ARG A 579 -31.72 -13.43 22.43
N HIS A 580 -31.18 -13.14 21.24
CA HIS A 580 -29.77 -13.30 20.95
C HIS A 580 -29.01 -12.21 21.71
N ARG A 581 -28.49 -12.52 22.89
CA ARG A 581 -27.54 -11.66 23.60
C ARG A 581 -26.21 -11.70 22.83
N PRO A 582 -25.77 -10.61 22.18
CA PRO A 582 -24.42 -10.57 21.63
C PRO A 582 -23.44 -10.59 22.81
N ARG A 583 -22.78 -11.72 23.05
CA ARG A 583 -21.62 -11.74 23.94
C ARG A 583 -20.58 -10.81 23.34
N GLY A 584 -20.23 -9.80 24.13
CA GLY A 584 -19.49 -8.61 23.72
C GLY A 584 -18.28 -8.93 22.86
N ALA A 585 -18.21 -8.24 21.72
CA ALA A 585 -16.92 -7.81 21.21
C ALA A 585 -16.28 -6.99 22.33
N ALA A 586 -15.27 -7.56 23.00
CA ALA A 586 -14.37 -6.76 23.80
C ALA A 586 -13.76 -5.69 22.87
N LEU A 587 -14.25 -4.47 23.02
CA LEU A 587 -13.74 -3.27 22.36
C LEU A 587 -12.28 -3.11 22.82
N GLY A 588 -11.31 -3.44 21.94
CA GLY A 588 -9.88 -3.19 22.21
C GLY A 588 -8.85 -4.02 21.43
N ALA A 589 -9.13 -5.24 20.96
CA ALA A 589 -8.04 -6.20 20.62
C ALA A 589 -7.98 -6.68 19.14
N GLY A 590 -7.91 -5.76 18.16
CA GLY A 590 -8.25 -6.07 16.75
C GLY A 590 -7.13 -6.33 15.72
N PHE A 591 -5.85 -6.10 16.03
CA PHE A 591 -4.75 -6.20 15.04
C PHE A 591 -3.63 -7.16 15.46
N HIS A 592 -3.17 -7.09 16.71
CA HIS A 592 -2.02 -7.87 17.22
C HIS A 592 -2.27 -9.38 17.34
N HIS A 593 -3.53 -9.84 17.37
CA HIS A 593 -3.88 -11.27 17.30
C HIS A 593 -3.90 -11.84 15.86
N HIS A 594 -3.64 -11.00 14.86
CA HIS A 594 -3.79 -11.36 13.45
C HIS A 594 -2.54 -11.09 12.60
N ALA A 595 -1.50 -10.51 13.22
CA ALA A 595 -0.16 -10.37 12.69
C ALA A 595 0.84 -10.89 13.75
N HIS A 596 1.67 -11.85 13.38
CA HIS A 596 2.68 -12.45 14.26
C HIS A 596 4.06 -12.35 13.63
N ALA A 597 5.04 -11.86 14.38
CA ALA A 597 6.44 -11.95 14.01
C ALA A 597 7.06 -13.19 14.66
N THR A 598 7.88 -13.93 13.91
CA THR A 598 8.81 -14.88 14.54
C THR A 598 9.98 -14.06 15.09
N PRO A 599 10.42 -14.26 16.35
CA PRO A 599 11.60 -13.58 16.86
C PRO A 599 12.80 -13.96 15.99
N PRO A 600 13.69 -13.02 15.68
CA PRO A 600 14.86 -13.34 14.89
C PRO A 600 15.78 -14.27 15.66
N GLN A 601 16.25 -15.31 14.99
CA GLN A 601 17.36 -16.15 15.46
C GLN A 601 18.62 -15.68 14.72
N TRP A 602 19.18 -14.56 15.19
CA TRP A 602 20.49 -14.08 14.73
C TRP A 602 21.60 -14.89 15.43
N ALA A 603 22.71 -15.12 14.75
CA ALA A 603 23.92 -15.52 15.46
C ALA A 603 24.33 -14.38 16.42
N GLU A 604 24.75 -14.71 17.64
CA GLU A 604 25.22 -13.71 18.61
C GLU A 604 26.26 -12.79 17.93
N PRO A 605 26.09 -11.46 18.03
CA PRO A 605 27.11 -10.55 17.53
C PRO A 605 28.42 -10.82 18.28
N VAL A 606 29.53 -10.81 17.55
CA VAL A 606 30.86 -10.79 18.17
C VAL A 606 30.96 -9.49 18.98
N PRO A 607 31.38 -9.50 20.26
CA PRO A 607 31.46 -8.27 21.04
C PRO A 607 32.48 -7.32 20.42
N GLY A 608 31.99 -6.28 19.76
CA GLY A 608 32.77 -5.14 19.33
C GLY A 608 32.54 -4.00 20.31
N THR A 609 33.62 -3.43 20.82
CA THR A 609 33.66 -2.27 21.71
C THR A 609 33.02 -1.03 21.06
N THR A 610 31.80 -0.67 21.47
CA THR A 610 31.28 0.70 21.37
C THR A 610 30.53 1.10 22.65
N PRO A 611 30.66 2.36 23.11
CA PRO A 611 30.16 2.81 24.40
C PRO A 611 28.64 3.02 24.38
N ASP A 612 28.06 2.94 25.58
CA ASP A 612 26.64 3.14 25.88
C ASP A 612 26.05 4.39 25.22
N THR A 613 25.03 4.18 24.38
CA THR A 613 23.99 5.18 24.13
C THR A 613 22.64 4.54 24.43
N GLY A 614 22.01 5.05 25.49
CA GLY A 614 20.84 4.49 26.12
C GLY A 614 19.57 4.48 25.27
N SER A 615 18.73 3.51 25.60
CA SER A 615 17.33 3.37 25.19
C SER A 615 16.54 4.66 25.37
N LEU A 616 15.88 5.12 24.30
CA LEU A 616 14.76 6.05 24.40
C LEU A 616 13.46 5.24 24.28
N SER A 617 12.68 5.28 25.38
CA SER A 617 11.31 4.76 25.49
C SER A 617 10.30 5.64 24.76
#